data_AF-A0A1G7Q8W2-F1
#
_entry.id   AF-A0A1G7Q8W2-F1
#
_cell.length_a   1.000
_cell.length_b   1.000
_cell.length_c   1.000
_cell.angle_alpha   90.00
_cell.angle_beta   90.00
_cell.angle_gamma   90.00
#
_symmetry.space_group_name_H-M   'P 1'
#
loop_
_entity.id
_entity.type
_entity.pdbx_description
1 polymer ?
#
loop_
_entity_poly.entity_id
_entity_poly.type
_entity_poly.pdbx_seq_one_letter_code
_entity_poly.pdbx_strand_id
1 'polypeptide(L)'
;MTSFEWKTVEYQGEETSGRLLSTSNGWSVIVFPDFDEDMDRLVCYQNESVVYEMTLGAPNAGDLTPDGTAIIADWIKYGQRTNSEIHLLDIPNRTSRSFNVEYSAPLVAITPDGTTFAITNYDGKVDIYDSTDFSLQAQHSALFGDRLIPVTKPGENDRVYLRARDEPPIIEYSIGLTGEIYSLSDDAKRIQYIESFDLDNTTDWGIAVPELCQQYTGASSDYVRKRVAEVFDDGSLAHVTDSKRLKSIIEVLEHAHEQFSDPHSKAVAAQLSDAHYRLGKEYRGQGQITEFFDHLGIAESYAEDVLPWFAGKKLLAKVNRRKARVYKQRGELEAARTHINRILEIEKEYDVSLTTDADDRLRHELKD
;
A
#
# COMPACT_ATOMS: atom_id res chain seq x y z
N MET A 1 10.83 6.69 1.01
CA MET A 1 11.53 7.92 0.56
C MET A 1 12.22 7.56 -0.74
N THR A 2 12.16 8.39 -1.77
CA THR A 2 13.01 8.23 -2.97
C THR A 2 14.40 8.54 -2.46
N SER A 3 15.36 7.62 -2.60
CA SER A 3 16.75 7.93 -2.30
C SER A 3 17.13 9.13 -3.17
N PHE A 4 17.40 10.28 -2.54
CA PHE A 4 17.86 11.44 -3.28
C PHE A 4 19.28 11.15 -3.75
N GLU A 5 19.51 11.31 -5.04
CA GLU A 5 20.86 11.25 -5.58
C GLU A 5 21.55 12.58 -5.26
N TRP A 6 22.71 12.49 -4.62
CA TRP A 6 23.57 13.64 -4.33
C TRP A 6 24.72 13.66 -5.32
N LYS A 7 24.99 14.83 -5.89
CA LYS A 7 26.07 15.03 -6.86
C LYS A 7 27.01 16.12 -6.38
N THR A 8 28.30 15.82 -6.35
CA THR A 8 29.35 16.82 -6.14
C THR A 8 29.62 17.56 -7.44
N VAL A 9 29.63 18.89 -7.37
CA VAL A 9 29.84 19.80 -8.50
C VAL A 9 30.64 21.03 -8.04
N GLU A 10 31.27 21.71 -8.99
CA GLU A 10 31.82 23.05 -8.75
C GLU A 10 30.69 24.09 -8.78
N TYR A 11 30.59 24.92 -7.75
CA TYR A 11 29.66 26.04 -7.67
C TYR A 11 30.37 27.22 -7.00
N GLN A 12 30.35 28.38 -7.66
CA GLN A 12 31.02 29.60 -7.17
C GLN A 12 32.53 29.42 -6.85
N GLY A 13 33.21 28.50 -7.54
CA GLY A 13 34.64 28.23 -7.37
C GLY A 13 34.97 27.29 -6.21
N GLU A 14 33.97 26.67 -5.60
CA GLU A 14 34.13 25.66 -4.54
C GLU A 14 33.45 24.35 -4.93
N GLU A 15 34.03 23.21 -4.53
CA GLU A 15 33.33 21.92 -4.62
C GLU A 15 32.24 21.85 -3.54
N THR A 16 31.01 21.59 -3.98
CA THR A 16 29.85 21.44 -3.10
C THR A 16 28.99 20.27 -3.56
N SER A 17 28.14 19.77 -2.67
CA SER A 17 27.21 18.67 -2.96
C SER A 17 25.79 19.19 -2.94
N GLY A 18 25.08 18.96 -4.04
CA GLY A 18 23.66 19.28 -4.17
C GLY A 18 22.84 18.03 -4.48
N ARG A 19 21.54 18.12 -4.24
CA ARG A 19 20.58 17.09 -4.65
C ARG A 19 20.34 17.19 -6.14
N LEU A 20 20.59 16.10 -6.86
CA LEU A 20 20.29 16.00 -8.28
C LEU A 20 18.79 15.74 -8.49
N LEU A 21 18.11 16.60 -9.26
CA LEU A 21 16.72 16.38 -9.65
C LEU A 21 16.60 15.61 -10.96
N SER A 22 17.32 16.04 -12.01
CA SER A 22 17.31 15.38 -13.31
C SER A 22 18.55 15.72 -14.15
N THR A 23 18.84 14.90 -15.16
CA THR A 23 19.90 15.10 -16.15
C THR A 23 19.44 14.68 -17.54
N SER A 24 19.86 15.41 -18.57
CA SER A 24 19.53 15.09 -19.96
C SER A 24 20.49 15.79 -20.90
N ASN A 25 21.13 15.05 -21.82
CA ASN A 25 21.97 15.62 -22.89
C ASN A 25 22.97 16.70 -22.44
N GLY A 26 23.72 16.45 -21.36
CA GLY A 26 24.70 17.39 -20.81
C GLY A 26 24.11 18.47 -19.89
N TRP A 27 22.78 18.56 -19.78
CA TRP A 27 22.10 19.38 -18.80
C TRP A 27 21.96 18.66 -17.46
N SER A 28 22.00 19.41 -16.36
CA SER A 28 21.58 18.92 -15.04
C SER A 28 20.93 19.99 -14.21
N VAL A 29 19.89 19.61 -13.45
CA VAL A 29 19.22 20.49 -12.48
C VAL A 29 19.54 20.00 -11.07
N ILE A 30 20.18 20.86 -10.28
CA ILE A 30 20.68 20.55 -8.95
C ILE A 30 20.09 21.53 -7.95
N VAL A 31 19.65 21.02 -6.80
CA VAL A 31 19.13 21.79 -5.69
C VAL A 31 20.15 21.79 -4.56
N PHE A 32 20.56 22.98 -4.14
CA PHE A 32 21.35 23.21 -2.95
C PHE A 32 20.41 23.68 -1.84
N PRO A 33 20.17 22.85 -0.80
CA PRO A 33 19.37 23.26 0.34
C PRO A 33 20.07 24.42 1.05
N ASP A 34 19.34 25.51 1.29
CA ASP A 34 19.83 26.57 2.16
C ASP A 34 19.37 26.23 3.58
N PHE A 35 20.31 26.00 4.50
CA PHE A 35 19.95 25.53 5.86
C PHE A 35 19.46 26.66 6.76
N ASP A 36 19.60 27.92 6.33
CA ASP A 36 19.29 29.12 7.12
C ASP A 36 18.07 29.92 6.61
N GLU A 37 17.60 29.67 5.38
CA GLU A 37 16.44 30.32 4.78
C GLU A 37 15.45 29.24 4.30
N ASP A 38 14.12 29.42 4.47
CA ASP A 38 13.07 28.46 4.03
C ASP A 38 12.96 28.30 2.49
N MET A 39 14.07 28.49 1.77
CA MET A 39 14.19 28.50 0.33
C MET A 39 15.46 27.78 -0.10
N ASP A 40 15.34 26.82 -1.01
CA ASP A 40 16.48 26.18 -1.65
C ASP A 40 16.91 26.92 -2.91
N ARG A 41 18.17 26.72 -3.30
CA ARG A 41 18.73 27.23 -4.55
C ARG A 41 18.72 26.17 -5.63
N LEU A 42 17.99 26.43 -6.70
CA LEU A 42 17.98 25.60 -7.90
C LEU A 42 19.00 26.15 -8.91
N VAL A 43 19.96 25.31 -9.28
CA VAL A 43 21.07 25.65 -10.17
C VAL A 43 21.04 24.69 -11.36
N CYS A 44 20.99 25.23 -12.56
CA CYS A 44 21.04 24.48 -13.80
C CYS A 44 22.42 24.57 -14.43
N TYR A 45 22.94 23.42 -14.83
CA TYR A 45 24.22 23.28 -15.50
C TYR A 45 24.04 22.82 -16.94
N GLN A 46 24.96 23.25 -17.81
CA GLN A 46 25.19 22.66 -19.13
C GLN A 46 26.68 22.32 -19.24
N ASN A 47 27.01 21.04 -19.40
CA ASN A 47 28.40 20.54 -19.46
C ASN A 47 29.28 21.13 -18.34
N GLU A 48 28.83 20.99 -17.09
CA GLU A 48 29.53 21.45 -15.87
C GLU A 48 29.59 22.98 -15.66
N SER A 49 29.09 23.77 -16.60
CA SER A 49 28.98 25.23 -16.44
C SER A 49 27.61 25.63 -15.92
N VAL A 50 27.55 26.51 -14.92
CA VAL A 50 26.29 27.10 -14.46
C VAL A 50 25.74 28.05 -15.52
N VAL A 51 24.47 27.84 -15.90
CA VAL A 51 23.82 28.61 -16.98
C VAL A 51 22.54 29.32 -16.54
N TYR A 52 21.91 28.85 -15.46
CA TYR A 52 20.71 29.44 -14.87
C TYR A 52 20.63 29.13 -13.37
N GLU A 53 20.09 30.06 -12.60
CA GLU A 53 19.88 29.93 -11.16
C GLU A 53 18.53 30.56 -10.77
N MET A 54 17.84 29.95 -9.81
CA MET A 54 16.65 30.52 -9.18
C MET A 54 16.52 30.02 -7.74
N THR A 55 15.71 30.72 -6.95
CA THR A 55 15.41 30.37 -5.56
C THR A 55 13.96 29.90 -5.47
N LEU A 56 13.73 28.74 -4.86
CA LEU A 56 12.43 28.08 -4.73
C LEU A 56 12.24 27.60 -3.30
N GLY A 57 11.01 27.48 -2.82
CA GLY A 57 10.75 27.11 -1.42
C GLY A 57 11.38 25.76 -1.06
N ALA A 58 11.03 24.71 -1.80
CA ALA A 58 11.55 23.37 -1.57
C ALA A 58 11.37 22.47 -2.82
N PRO A 59 12.09 22.74 -3.92
CA PRO A 59 11.98 21.99 -5.17
C PRO A 59 12.40 20.54 -4.96
N ASN A 60 11.47 19.59 -5.11
CA ASN A 60 11.65 18.20 -4.66
C ASN A 60 11.53 17.14 -5.76
N ALA A 61 10.90 17.48 -6.87
CA ALA A 61 10.84 16.63 -8.05
C ALA A 61 11.06 17.50 -9.29
N GLY A 62 11.70 16.93 -10.30
CA GLY A 62 11.88 17.62 -11.55
C GLY A 62 12.26 16.67 -12.67
N ASP A 63 12.06 17.14 -13.90
CA ASP A 63 12.45 16.43 -15.10
C ASP A 63 12.94 17.42 -16.17
N LEU A 64 13.69 16.92 -17.15
CA LEU A 64 14.51 17.74 -18.04
C LEU A 64 14.55 17.17 -19.46
N THR A 65 14.18 18.00 -20.43
CA THR A 65 14.26 17.67 -21.85
C THR A 65 15.69 17.81 -22.40
N PRO A 66 16.02 17.18 -23.54
CA PRO A 66 17.33 17.31 -24.17
C PRO A 66 17.71 18.73 -24.63
N ASP A 67 16.72 19.62 -24.80
CA ASP A 67 16.93 21.01 -25.21
C ASP A 67 17.09 21.99 -24.04
N GLY A 68 16.94 21.54 -22.79
CA GLY A 68 17.09 22.36 -21.59
C GLY A 68 15.77 22.95 -21.07
N THR A 69 14.62 22.43 -21.49
CA THR A 69 13.34 22.70 -20.84
C THR A 69 13.21 21.83 -19.58
N ALA A 70 12.95 22.44 -18.43
CA ALA A 70 12.79 21.73 -17.16
C ALA A 70 11.41 21.93 -16.56
N ILE A 71 10.85 20.89 -15.97
CA ILE A 71 9.69 21.00 -15.08
C ILE A 71 10.12 20.73 -13.64
N ILE A 72 9.69 21.57 -12.70
CA ILE A 72 10.04 21.48 -11.28
C ILE A 72 8.78 21.56 -10.44
N ALA A 73 8.67 20.67 -9.45
CA ALA A 73 7.60 20.67 -8.47
C ALA A 73 8.14 20.97 -7.08
N ASP A 74 7.49 21.92 -6.42
CA ASP A 74 7.81 22.31 -5.05
C ASP A 74 7.18 21.38 -4.00
N TRP A 75 7.78 21.39 -2.80
CA TRP A 75 7.37 20.59 -1.65
C TRP A 75 7.01 21.47 -0.46
N ILE A 76 5.73 21.77 -0.28
CA ILE A 76 5.28 22.56 0.87
C ILE A 76 5.03 21.66 2.09
N LYS A 77 4.20 20.63 1.95
CA LYS A 77 3.85 19.70 3.03
C LYS A 77 3.32 18.37 2.52
N TYR A 78 3.92 17.26 2.97
CA TYR A 78 3.58 15.90 2.54
C TYR A 78 2.06 15.61 2.54
N GLY A 79 1.51 15.28 1.36
CA GLY A 79 0.14 14.80 1.19
C GLY A 79 -0.98 15.82 1.49
N GLN A 80 -0.66 17.11 1.69
CA GLN A 80 -1.66 18.13 2.01
C GLN A 80 -2.05 18.95 0.79
N ARG A 81 -3.27 19.47 0.79
CA ARG A 81 -3.72 20.46 -0.19
C ARG A 81 -3.13 21.82 0.18
N THR A 82 -2.14 22.29 -0.59
CA THR A 82 -1.34 23.47 -0.24
C THR A 82 -1.22 24.48 -1.38
N ASN A 83 -1.86 24.21 -2.52
CA ASN A 83 -1.72 25.06 -3.71
C ASN A 83 -0.25 25.14 -4.19
N SER A 84 0.40 23.99 -4.31
CA SER A 84 1.82 23.84 -4.63
C SER A 84 2.13 24.41 -6.00
N GLU A 85 3.29 25.04 -6.15
CA GLU A 85 3.73 25.56 -7.44
C GLU A 85 4.44 24.49 -8.28
N ILE A 86 4.18 24.56 -9.58
CA ILE A 86 4.88 23.84 -10.64
C ILE A 86 5.53 24.89 -11.52
N HIS A 87 6.84 24.76 -11.75
CA HIS A 87 7.63 25.68 -12.59
C HIS A 87 8.01 24.98 -13.88
N LEU A 88 7.75 25.65 -15.01
CA LEU A 88 8.27 25.29 -16.33
C LEU A 88 9.36 26.29 -16.69
N LEU A 89 10.58 25.81 -16.85
CA LEU A 89 11.78 26.60 -17.11
C LEU A 89 12.26 26.33 -18.53
N ASP A 90 12.43 27.38 -19.32
CA ASP A 90 13.22 27.36 -20.55
C ASP A 90 14.60 27.91 -20.19
N ILE A 91 15.51 26.99 -19.86
CA ILE A 91 16.84 27.33 -19.36
C ILE A 91 17.66 28.09 -20.43
N PRO A 92 17.70 27.66 -21.71
CA PRO A 92 18.42 28.38 -22.76
C PRO A 92 17.95 29.83 -22.93
N ASN A 93 16.64 30.07 -22.92
CA ASN A 93 16.09 31.41 -23.12
C ASN A 93 15.92 32.20 -21.82
N ARG A 94 16.23 31.59 -20.66
CA ARG A 94 16.10 32.17 -19.32
C ARG A 94 14.68 32.69 -19.05
N THR A 95 13.68 31.91 -19.43
CA THR A 95 12.28 32.23 -19.12
C THR A 95 11.70 31.17 -18.20
N SER A 96 10.77 31.60 -17.36
CA SER A 96 10.05 30.72 -16.44
C SER A 96 8.58 31.08 -16.41
N ARG A 97 7.74 30.06 -16.22
CA ARG A 97 6.32 30.19 -15.98
C ARG A 97 5.93 29.22 -14.89
N SER A 98 4.92 29.57 -14.10
CA SER A 98 4.42 28.70 -13.06
C SER A 98 2.91 28.69 -13.02
N PHE A 99 2.37 27.63 -12.42
CA PHE A 99 0.97 27.52 -12.06
C PHE A 99 0.86 26.67 -10.79
N ASN A 100 -0.31 26.71 -10.16
CA ASN A 100 -0.53 25.99 -8.91
C ASN A 100 -1.36 24.73 -9.14
N VAL A 101 -1.03 23.69 -8.38
CA VAL A 101 -1.79 22.45 -8.27
C VAL A 101 -2.33 22.26 -6.87
N GLU A 102 -3.46 21.58 -6.74
CA GLU A 102 -4.17 21.44 -5.46
C GLU A 102 -3.31 20.77 -4.38
N TYR A 103 -2.60 19.70 -4.75
CA TYR A 103 -1.82 18.88 -3.83
C TYR A 103 -0.36 19.30 -3.75
N SER A 104 0.19 19.27 -2.53
CA SER A 104 1.63 19.43 -2.31
C SER A 104 2.42 18.24 -2.81
N ALA A 105 3.71 18.49 -3.07
CA ALA A 105 4.69 17.45 -3.26
C ALA A 105 4.37 16.48 -4.42
N PRO A 106 3.86 16.97 -5.56
CA PRO A 106 3.63 16.10 -6.70
C PRO A 106 4.97 15.60 -7.26
N LEU A 107 4.89 14.55 -8.06
CA LEU A 107 5.99 14.16 -8.93
C LEU A 107 5.63 14.58 -10.36
N VAL A 108 6.64 14.91 -11.14
CA VAL A 108 6.49 15.49 -12.47
C VAL A 108 7.41 14.80 -13.47
N ALA A 109 6.96 14.73 -14.72
CA ALA A 109 7.79 14.35 -15.87
C ALA A 109 7.37 15.16 -17.09
N ILE A 110 8.30 15.48 -17.98
CA ILE A 110 8.06 16.25 -19.20
C ILE A 110 8.44 15.42 -20.44
N THR A 111 7.63 15.47 -21.49
CA THR A 111 7.94 14.78 -22.75
C THR A 111 9.24 15.31 -23.35
N PRO A 112 10.04 14.49 -24.06
CA PRO A 112 11.33 14.93 -24.58
C PRO A 112 11.27 16.13 -25.54
N ASP A 113 10.12 16.38 -26.17
CA ASP A 113 9.90 17.57 -27.00
C ASP A 113 9.44 18.81 -26.22
N GLY A 114 9.28 18.71 -24.90
CA GLY A 114 8.89 19.80 -24.02
C GLY A 114 7.45 20.26 -24.15
N THR A 115 6.62 19.58 -24.94
CA THR A 115 5.25 20.05 -25.27
C THR A 115 4.20 19.63 -24.25
N THR A 116 4.44 18.54 -23.52
CA THR A 116 3.47 17.95 -22.59
C THR A 116 4.17 17.53 -21.31
N PHE A 117 3.49 17.62 -20.18
CA PHE A 117 4.00 17.09 -18.92
C PHE A 117 2.92 16.38 -18.12
N ALA A 118 3.34 15.44 -17.28
CA ALA A 118 2.49 14.71 -16.37
C ALA A 118 2.78 15.08 -14.92
N ILE A 119 1.71 15.14 -14.13
CA ILE A 119 1.76 15.38 -12.68
C ILE A 119 1.07 14.21 -11.99
N THR A 120 1.75 13.58 -11.03
CA THR A 120 1.17 12.55 -10.16
C THR A 120 1.00 13.09 -8.74
N ASN A 121 -0.23 13.05 -8.24
CA ASN A 121 -0.59 13.50 -6.90
C ASN A 121 -0.72 12.31 -5.92
N TYR A 122 -1.01 12.59 -4.65
CA TYR A 122 -1.25 11.58 -3.60
C TYR A 122 -2.68 11.01 -3.58
N ASP A 123 -3.49 11.35 -4.58
CA ASP A 123 -4.87 10.90 -4.73
C ASP A 123 -5.01 9.78 -5.76
N GLY A 124 -3.90 9.17 -6.18
CA GLY A 124 -3.87 8.15 -7.21
C GLY A 124 -4.19 8.68 -8.61
N LYS A 125 -4.21 10.01 -8.84
CA LYS A 125 -4.44 10.57 -10.18
C LYS A 125 -3.14 10.99 -10.85
N VAL A 126 -3.17 10.90 -12.18
CA VAL A 126 -2.16 11.43 -13.09
C VAL A 126 -2.84 12.42 -14.01
N ASP A 127 -2.43 13.67 -13.91
CA ASP A 127 -2.92 14.77 -14.75
C ASP A 127 -1.91 15.04 -15.87
N ILE A 128 -2.40 15.18 -17.10
CA ILE A 128 -1.59 15.45 -18.29
C ILE A 128 -1.90 16.86 -18.77
N TYR A 129 -0.89 17.70 -18.92
CA TYR A 129 -1.01 19.11 -19.26
C TYR A 129 -0.23 19.49 -20.51
N ASP A 130 -0.77 20.44 -21.27
CA ASP A 130 -0.05 21.15 -22.32
C ASP A 130 0.93 22.17 -21.71
N SER A 131 2.18 22.18 -22.16
CA SER A 131 3.21 23.07 -21.62
C SER A 131 3.09 24.52 -22.10
N THR A 132 2.36 24.76 -23.18
CA THR A 132 2.16 26.08 -23.79
C THR A 132 1.20 26.93 -22.97
N ASP A 133 0.12 26.37 -22.46
CA ASP A 133 -0.94 27.12 -21.77
C ASP A 133 -1.37 26.53 -20.43
N PHE A 134 -0.74 25.43 -19.98
CA PHE A 134 -1.09 24.70 -18.76
C PHE A 134 -2.54 24.20 -18.74
N SER A 135 -3.13 23.97 -19.91
CA SER A 135 -4.44 23.34 -20.00
C SER A 135 -4.35 21.84 -19.70
N LEU A 136 -5.29 21.36 -18.87
CA LEU A 136 -5.45 19.93 -18.58
C LEU A 136 -5.99 19.22 -19.82
N GLN A 137 -5.20 18.33 -20.40
CA GLN A 137 -5.52 17.57 -21.60
C GLN A 137 -6.22 16.24 -21.25
N ALA A 138 -5.75 15.56 -20.20
CA ALA A 138 -6.29 14.26 -19.80
C ALA A 138 -6.05 13.98 -18.31
N GLN A 139 -6.83 13.04 -17.78
CA GLN A 139 -6.64 12.47 -16.45
C GLN A 139 -6.66 10.95 -16.53
N HIS A 140 -5.75 10.32 -15.79
CA HIS A 140 -5.68 8.87 -15.62
C HIS A 140 -5.73 8.52 -14.13
N SER A 141 -6.48 7.46 -13.79
CA SER A 141 -6.48 6.91 -12.42
C SER A 141 -5.46 5.79 -12.35
N ALA A 142 -4.50 5.92 -11.44
CA ALA A 142 -3.42 4.96 -11.29
C ALA A 142 -3.98 3.56 -11.02
N LEU A 143 -3.42 2.58 -11.71
CA LEU A 143 -3.82 1.17 -11.57
C LEU A 143 -3.48 0.56 -10.21
N PHE A 144 -2.52 1.15 -9.50
CA PHE A 144 -2.07 0.70 -8.19
C PHE A 144 -1.25 1.80 -7.53
N GLY A 145 -1.21 1.75 -6.19
CA GLY A 145 -0.45 2.68 -5.35
C GLY A 145 -1.02 4.10 -5.33
N ASP A 146 -0.78 4.80 -4.23
CA ASP A 146 -1.37 6.12 -4.00
C ASP A 146 -0.65 7.25 -4.76
N ARG A 147 0.60 6.98 -5.19
CA ARG A 147 1.42 7.91 -6.00
C ARG A 147 2.52 7.16 -6.74
N LEU A 148 2.43 7.15 -8.07
CA LEU A 148 3.44 6.60 -8.96
C LEU A 148 4.45 7.67 -9.37
N ILE A 149 5.65 7.26 -9.77
CA ILE A 149 6.68 8.13 -10.31
C ILE A 149 6.45 8.23 -11.83
N PRO A 150 6.08 9.41 -12.36
CA PRO A 150 6.00 9.62 -13.80
C PRO A 150 7.43 9.69 -14.36
N VAL A 151 7.64 9.08 -15.52
CA VAL A 151 8.92 9.02 -16.23
C VAL A 151 8.66 9.11 -17.72
N THR A 152 9.47 9.86 -18.45
CA THR A 152 9.49 9.83 -19.92
C THR A 152 10.76 9.14 -20.41
N LYS A 153 10.74 8.64 -21.65
CA LYS A 153 11.87 7.92 -22.25
C LYS A 153 12.43 8.73 -23.42
N PRO A 154 13.76 8.78 -23.60
CA PRO A 154 14.36 9.47 -24.74
C PRO A 154 13.77 8.99 -26.07
N GLY A 155 13.28 9.93 -26.88
CA GLY A 155 12.69 9.66 -28.19
C GLY A 155 11.21 9.23 -28.18
N GLU A 156 10.57 9.15 -27.01
CA GLU A 156 9.14 8.86 -26.89
C GLU A 156 8.37 10.10 -26.42
N ASN A 157 7.69 10.77 -27.35
CA ASN A 157 6.96 12.00 -27.09
C ASN A 157 5.46 11.78 -26.83
N ASP A 158 4.94 10.59 -27.11
CA ASP A 158 3.52 10.28 -27.06
C ASP A 158 3.09 9.56 -25.77
N ARG A 159 4.01 9.38 -24.81
CA ARG A 159 3.80 8.49 -23.65
C ARG A 159 4.44 8.98 -22.37
N VAL A 160 3.82 8.57 -21.28
CA VAL A 160 4.35 8.69 -19.92
C VAL A 160 4.34 7.32 -19.26
N TYR A 161 5.45 6.95 -18.65
CA TYR A 161 5.59 5.73 -17.86
C TYR A 161 5.30 6.03 -16.40
N LEU A 162 4.50 5.19 -15.76
CA LEU A 162 4.10 5.32 -14.37
C LEU A 162 4.69 4.15 -13.58
N ARG A 163 5.55 4.47 -12.62
CA ARG A 163 6.40 3.51 -11.93
C ARG A 163 6.12 3.47 -10.42
N ALA A 164 6.04 2.29 -9.83
CA ALA A 164 6.00 2.13 -8.38
C ALA A 164 7.32 2.59 -7.74
N ARG A 165 7.26 3.07 -6.49
CA ARG A 165 8.42 3.63 -5.78
C ARG A 165 9.46 2.57 -5.33
N ASP A 166 9.19 1.29 -5.54
CA ASP A 166 9.95 0.18 -4.96
C ASP A 166 11.16 -0.26 -5.78
N GLU A 167 12.08 -0.95 -5.10
CA GLU A 167 13.27 -1.58 -5.67
C GLU A 167 12.90 -2.64 -6.73
N PRO A 168 13.83 -2.98 -7.66
CA PRO A 168 13.56 -3.95 -8.71
C PRO A 168 12.98 -5.27 -8.20
N PRO A 169 12.03 -5.88 -8.95
CA PRO A 169 11.66 -5.52 -10.32
C PRO A 169 10.81 -4.25 -10.38
N ILE A 170 11.07 -3.44 -11.41
CA ILE A 170 10.35 -2.21 -11.63
C ILE A 170 8.91 -2.54 -12.05
N ILE A 171 7.95 -2.22 -11.20
CA ILE A 171 6.53 -2.29 -11.55
C ILE A 171 6.19 -0.99 -12.28
N GLU A 172 6.00 -1.07 -13.60
CA GLU A 172 5.66 0.08 -14.43
C GLU A 172 4.59 -0.27 -15.47
N TYR A 173 3.88 0.76 -15.92
CA TYR A 173 3.04 0.72 -17.10
C TYR A 173 3.13 2.06 -17.83
N SER A 174 2.70 2.12 -19.08
CA SER A 174 2.67 3.37 -19.85
C SER A 174 1.26 3.78 -20.18
N ILE A 175 1.06 5.09 -20.20
CA ILE A 175 -0.16 5.73 -20.70
C ILE A 175 0.17 6.67 -21.85
N GLY A 176 -0.79 6.84 -22.76
CA GLY A 176 -0.74 7.88 -23.78
C GLY A 176 -1.06 9.25 -23.20
N LEU A 177 -0.88 10.29 -24.02
CA LEU A 177 -1.20 11.66 -23.63
C LEU A 177 -2.71 11.91 -23.46
N THR A 178 -3.57 10.95 -23.85
CA THR A 178 -5.02 10.99 -23.59
C THR A 178 -5.43 10.17 -22.36
N GLY A 179 -4.48 9.58 -21.63
CA GLY A 179 -4.70 8.83 -20.39
C GLY A 179 -5.03 7.34 -20.58
N GLU A 180 -4.97 6.83 -21.81
CA GLU A 180 -5.19 5.43 -22.15
C GLU A 180 -3.95 4.56 -21.88
N ILE A 181 -4.14 3.31 -21.45
CA ILE A 181 -3.04 2.38 -21.15
C ILE A 181 -2.48 1.79 -22.44
N TYR A 182 -1.16 1.87 -22.63
CA TYR A 182 -0.45 1.30 -23.78
C TYR A 182 0.27 -0.01 -23.49
N SER A 183 0.90 -0.11 -22.31
CA SER A 183 1.68 -1.30 -21.95
C SER A 183 1.70 -1.49 -20.45
N LEU A 184 1.74 -2.74 -20.00
CA LEU A 184 1.87 -3.13 -18.61
C LEU A 184 3.10 -4.03 -18.46
N SER A 185 3.93 -3.81 -17.43
CA SER A 185 4.88 -4.83 -16.98
C SER A 185 4.12 -6.07 -16.49
N ASP A 186 4.81 -7.21 -16.39
CA ASP A 186 4.15 -8.44 -15.95
C ASP A 186 3.65 -8.35 -14.51
N ASP A 187 4.41 -7.71 -13.61
CA ASP A 187 3.95 -7.46 -12.23
C ASP A 187 2.77 -6.48 -12.19
N ALA A 188 2.71 -5.48 -13.08
CA ALA A 188 1.53 -4.61 -13.19
C ALA A 188 0.28 -5.38 -13.63
N LYS A 189 0.40 -6.32 -14.58
CA LYS A 189 -0.71 -7.21 -14.97
C LYS A 189 -1.14 -8.12 -13.82
N ARG A 190 -0.18 -8.64 -13.05
CA ARG A 190 -0.47 -9.48 -11.86
C ARG A 190 -1.27 -8.70 -10.83
N ILE A 191 -0.89 -7.44 -10.54
CA ILE A 191 -1.62 -6.61 -9.58
C ILE A 191 -3.07 -6.41 -10.02
N GLN A 192 -3.31 -6.05 -11.28
CA GLN A 192 -4.69 -5.92 -11.78
C GLN A 192 -5.48 -7.23 -11.65
N TYR A 193 -4.82 -8.37 -11.91
CA TYR A 193 -5.46 -9.67 -11.73
C TYR A 193 -5.79 -9.93 -10.26
N ILE A 194 -4.87 -9.67 -9.33
CA ILE A 194 -5.06 -9.81 -7.88
C ILE A 194 -6.21 -8.91 -7.39
N GLU A 195 -6.29 -7.67 -7.87
CA GLU A 195 -7.35 -6.72 -7.49
C GLU A 195 -8.74 -7.10 -7.99
N SER A 196 -8.84 -8.08 -8.91
CA SER A 196 -10.13 -8.63 -9.32
C SER A 196 -10.72 -9.65 -8.34
N PHE A 197 -9.93 -10.10 -7.35
CA PHE A 197 -10.40 -11.02 -6.33
C PHE A 197 -11.05 -10.26 -5.18
N ASP A 198 -12.23 -10.73 -4.81
CA ASP A 198 -12.89 -10.40 -3.55
C ASP A 198 -13.13 -11.74 -2.83
N LEU A 199 -12.65 -11.89 -1.60
CA LEU A 199 -12.79 -13.14 -0.84
C LEU A 199 -13.97 -13.03 0.11
N ASP A 200 -15.18 -13.28 -0.40
CA ASP A 200 -16.42 -13.15 0.38
C ASP A 200 -17.24 -14.45 0.43
N ASN A 201 -18.51 -14.34 0.83
CA ASN A 201 -19.41 -15.49 0.92
C ASN A 201 -19.95 -15.97 -0.43
N THR A 202 -19.74 -15.23 -1.52
CA THR A 202 -20.10 -15.59 -2.90
C THR A 202 -18.93 -16.23 -3.65
N THR A 203 -17.70 -15.96 -3.22
CA THR A 203 -16.48 -16.48 -3.84
C THR A 203 -16.33 -18.00 -3.71
N ASP A 204 -15.85 -18.64 -4.77
CA ASP A 204 -15.33 -20.00 -4.69
C ASP A 204 -13.87 -19.96 -4.21
N TRP A 205 -13.69 -20.05 -2.89
CA TRP A 205 -12.38 -20.07 -2.26
C TRP A 205 -11.51 -21.24 -2.75
N GLY A 206 -12.13 -22.34 -3.20
CA GLY A 206 -11.41 -23.50 -3.74
C GLY A 206 -10.69 -23.21 -5.06
N ILE A 207 -11.10 -22.15 -5.76
CA ILE A 207 -10.47 -21.66 -6.99
C ILE A 207 -9.63 -20.42 -6.67
N ALA A 208 -10.20 -19.46 -5.94
CA ALA A 208 -9.57 -18.17 -5.68
C ALA A 208 -8.27 -18.27 -4.88
N VAL A 209 -8.26 -19.09 -3.81
CA VAL A 209 -7.08 -19.21 -2.94
C VAL A 209 -5.89 -19.83 -3.68
N PRO A 210 -6.04 -20.95 -4.42
CA PRO A 210 -4.94 -21.47 -5.25
C PRO A 210 -4.40 -20.49 -6.29
N GLU A 211 -5.27 -19.71 -6.94
CA GLU A 211 -4.85 -18.70 -7.92
C GLU A 211 -4.05 -17.57 -7.26
N LEU A 212 -4.50 -17.08 -6.10
CA LEU A 212 -3.76 -16.10 -5.30
C LEU A 212 -2.40 -16.64 -4.83
N CYS A 213 -2.34 -17.91 -4.42
CA CYS A 213 -1.08 -18.60 -4.08
C CYS A 213 -0.11 -18.67 -5.26
N GLN A 214 -0.62 -18.93 -6.48
CA GLN A 214 0.19 -18.92 -7.68
C GLN A 214 0.75 -17.52 -7.98
N GLN A 215 -0.04 -16.46 -7.76
CA GLN A 215 0.45 -15.09 -7.89
C GLN A 215 1.51 -14.75 -6.84
N TYR A 216 1.29 -15.15 -5.59
CA TYR A 216 2.24 -14.92 -4.49
C TYR A 216 3.60 -15.58 -4.74
N THR A 217 3.60 -16.87 -5.07
CA THR A 217 4.83 -17.65 -5.29
C THR A 217 5.55 -17.27 -6.59
N GLY A 218 4.79 -16.88 -7.62
CA GLY A 218 5.33 -16.41 -8.89
C GLY A 218 5.78 -14.94 -8.91
N ALA A 219 5.52 -14.18 -7.84
CA ALA A 219 5.85 -12.76 -7.74
C ALA A 219 7.35 -12.54 -7.54
N SER A 220 7.91 -11.66 -8.38
CA SER A 220 9.28 -11.18 -8.27
C SER A 220 9.44 -9.99 -7.31
N SER A 221 8.36 -9.26 -7.02
CA SER A 221 8.35 -8.12 -6.10
C SER A 221 7.61 -8.45 -4.80
N ASP A 222 8.16 -7.96 -3.68
CA ASP A 222 7.48 -7.99 -2.38
C ASP A 222 6.18 -7.19 -2.39
N TYR A 223 6.11 -6.13 -3.20
CA TYR A 223 4.89 -5.34 -3.37
C TYR A 223 3.72 -6.19 -3.88
N VAL A 224 3.96 -7.05 -4.88
CA VAL A 224 2.93 -7.96 -5.41
C VAL A 224 2.51 -8.96 -4.34
N ARG A 225 3.45 -9.51 -3.57
CA ARG A 225 3.16 -10.42 -2.45
C ARG A 225 2.31 -9.76 -1.37
N LYS A 226 2.60 -8.49 -1.06
CA LYS A 226 1.83 -7.68 -0.14
C LYS A 226 0.40 -7.45 -0.64
N ARG A 227 0.21 -7.13 -1.94
CA ARG A 227 -1.15 -7.00 -2.53
C ARG A 227 -1.95 -8.30 -2.41
N VAL A 228 -1.32 -9.46 -2.60
CA VAL A 228 -2.01 -10.75 -2.36
C VAL A 228 -2.41 -10.89 -0.89
N ALA A 229 -1.51 -10.59 0.05
CA ALA A 229 -1.81 -10.68 1.48
C ALA A 229 -2.98 -9.75 1.89
N GLU A 230 -3.04 -8.54 1.32
CA GLU A 230 -4.13 -7.59 1.56
C GLU A 230 -5.50 -8.14 1.12
N VAL A 231 -5.57 -8.92 0.02
CA VAL A 231 -6.81 -9.62 -0.38
C VAL A 231 -7.28 -10.62 0.70
N PHE A 232 -6.36 -11.28 1.40
CA PHE A 232 -6.71 -12.14 2.53
C PHE A 232 -7.12 -11.35 3.78
N ASP A 233 -6.48 -10.20 4.05
CA ASP A 233 -6.85 -9.34 5.19
C ASP A 233 -8.26 -8.75 5.03
N ASP A 234 -8.62 -8.36 3.80
CA ASP A 234 -9.96 -7.83 3.47
C ASP A 234 -11.03 -8.93 3.33
N GLY A 235 -10.60 -10.19 3.18
CA GLY A 235 -11.48 -11.35 3.05
C GLY A 235 -12.41 -11.56 4.25
N SER A 236 -13.62 -12.09 3.98
CA SER A 236 -14.65 -12.26 4.99
C SER A 236 -15.43 -13.56 4.85
N LEU A 237 -15.43 -14.35 5.93
CA LEU A 237 -16.24 -15.55 6.06
C LEU A 237 -17.59 -15.29 6.76
N ALA A 238 -17.98 -14.02 6.97
CA ALA A 238 -19.12 -13.58 7.80
C ALA A 238 -20.42 -14.39 7.61
N HIS A 239 -20.70 -14.83 6.39
CA HIS A 239 -21.93 -15.51 6.00
C HIS A 239 -21.73 -16.96 5.52
N VAL A 240 -20.54 -17.53 5.70
CA VAL A 240 -20.29 -18.94 5.40
C VAL A 240 -20.66 -19.77 6.63
N THR A 241 -21.73 -20.57 6.50
CA THR A 241 -22.26 -21.41 7.58
C THR A 241 -22.39 -22.89 7.20
N ASP A 242 -22.04 -23.27 5.97
CA ASP A 242 -22.08 -24.67 5.54
C ASP A 242 -20.80 -25.39 5.98
N SER A 243 -20.92 -26.49 6.73
CA SER A 243 -19.77 -27.20 7.27
C SER A 243 -18.91 -27.85 6.19
N LYS A 244 -19.50 -28.30 5.08
CA LYS A 244 -18.75 -28.87 3.96
C LYS A 244 -17.91 -27.80 3.28
N ARG A 245 -18.50 -26.63 3.01
CA ARG A 245 -17.80 -25.48 2.44
C ARG A 245 -16.69 -24.97 3.36
N LEU A 246 -16.94 -24.86 4.67
CA LEU A 246 -15.92 -24.44 5.64
C LEU A 246 -14.72 -25.39 5.67
N LYS A 247 -14.93 -26.72 5.57
CA LYS A 247 -13.83 -27.70 5.48
C LYS A 247 -12.98 -27.47 4.23
N SER A 248 -13.62 -27.34 3.06
CA SER A 248 -12.88 -27.08 1.82
C SER A 248 -12.13 -25.75 1.84
N ILE A 249 -12.69 -24.72 2.49
CA ILE A 249 -11.99 -23.44 2.71
C ILE A 249 -10.76 -23.63 3.60
N ILE A 250 -10.89 -24.36 4.71
CA ILE A 250 -9.75 -24.65 5.60
C ILE A 250 -8.64 -25.36 4.85
N GLU A 251 -8.95 -26.40 4.07
CA GLU A 251 -7.96 -27.17 3.30
C GLU A 251 -7.14 -26.28 2.36
N VAL A 252 -7.77 -25.37 1.61
CA VAL A 252 -7.03 -24.47 0.71
C VAL A 252 -6.26 -23.39 1.46
N LEU A 253 -6.78 -22.92 2.60
CA LEU A 253 -6.09 -21.92 3.42
C LEU A 253 -4.89 -22.51 4.16
N GLU A 254 -4.93 -23.77 4.60
CA GLU A 254 -3.79 -24.45 5.20
C GLU A 254 -2.64 -24.51 4.18
N HIS A 255 -2.95 -24.90 2.94
CA HIS A 255 -1.98 -24.91 1.86
C HIS A 255 -1.42 -23.51 1.55
N ALA A 256 -2.27 -22.48 1.55
CA ALA A 256 -1.83 -21.10 1.38
C ALA A 256 -0.89 -20.64 2.51
N HIS A 257 -1.22 -20.96 3.75
CA HIS A 257 -0.43 -20.58 4.92
C HIS A 257 0.98 -21.19 4.89
N GLU A 258 1.14 -22.41 4.38
CA GLU A 258 2.44 -23.05 4.19
C GLU A 258 3.31 -22.38 3.10
N GLN A 259 2.68 -21.76 2.09
CA GLN A 259 3.40 -21.10 1.00
C GLN A 259 3.80 -19.66 1.33
N PHE A 260 3.04 -18.99 2.20
CA PHE A 260 3.26 -17.59 2.51
C PHE A 260 4.38 -17.45 3.54
N SER A 261 5.26 -16.49 3.30
CA SER A 261 6.33 -16.14 4.25
C SER A 261 5.83 -15.09 5.24
N ASP A 262 6.43 -15.04 6.43
CA ASP A 262 6.22 -13.92 7.34
C ASP A 262 6.64 -12.59 6.66
N PRO A 263 5.89 -11.48 6.86
CA PRO A 263 4.69 -11.37 7.69
C PRO A 263 3.37 -11.75 6.99
N HIS A 264 3.38 -12.07 5.69
CA HIS A 264 2.17 -12.28 4.88
C HIS A 264 1.36 -13.51 5.28
N SER A 265 2.01 -14.56 5.81
CA SER A 265 1.33 -15.75 6.35
C SER A 265 0.27 -15.40 7.42
N LYS A 266 0.46 -14.30 8.15
CA LYS A 266 -0.47 -13.84 9.19
C LYS A 266 -1.84 -13.45 8.64
N ALA A 267 -1.92 -12.93 7.42
CA ALA A 267 -3.20 -12.64 6.76
C ALA A 267 -4.00 -13.94 6.53
N VAL A 268 -3.33 -14.98 6.05
CA VAL A 268 -3.94 -16.31 5.86
C VAL A 268 -4.29 -16.95 7.20
N ALA A 269 -3.43 -16.82 8.21
CA ALA A 269 -3.67 -17.34 9.57
C ALA A 269 -4.94 -16.72 10.20
N ALA A 270 -5.21 -15.44 9.93
CA ALA A 270 -6.43 -14.77 10.41
C ALA A 270 -7.68 -15.42 9.81
N GLN A 271 -7.66 -15.71 8.50
CA GLN A 271 -8.75 -16.40 7.81
C GLN A 271 -8.91 -17.86 8.28
N LEU A 272 -7.81 -18.59 8.50
CA LEU A 272 -7.83 -19.94 9.07
C LEU A 272 -8.48 -19.96 10.46
N SER A 273 -8.09 -19.03 11.32
CA SER A 273 -8.64 -18.92 12.67
C SER A 273 -10.16 -18.66 12.64
N ASP A 274 -10.65 -17.74 11.79
CA ASP A 274 -12.10 -17.48 11.65
C ASP A 274 -12.84 -18.68 11.03
N ALA A 275 -12.24 -19.37 10.06
CA ALA A 275 -12.81 -20.56 9.44
C ALA A 275 -13.01 -21.70 10.45
N HIS A 276 -11.99 -21.98 11.28
CA HIS A 276 -12.09 -22.96 12.35
C HIS A 276 -13.10 -22.55 13.43
N TYR A 277 -13.12 -21.28 13.83
CA TYR A 277 -14.13 -20.77 14.77
C TYR A 277 -15.57 -21.03 14.26
N ARG A 278 -15.82 -20.78 12.98
CA ARG A 278 -17.12 -21.02 12.33
C ARG A 278 -17.44 -22.49 12.21
N LEU A 279 -16.49 -23.32 11.79
CA LEU A 279 -16.71 -24.76 11.67
C LEU A 279 -17.03 -25.40 13.04
N GLY A 280 -16.33 -24.98 14.10
CA GLY A 280 -16.65 -25.38 15.47
C GLY A 280 -18.09 -25.00 15.84
N LYS A 281 -18.53 -23.77 15.52
CA LYS A 281 -19.92 -23.32 15.77
C LYS A 281 -20.95 -24.24 15.09
N GLU A 282 -20.70 -24.67 13.86
CA GLU A 282 -21.59 -25.58 13.14
C GLU A 282 -21.64 -26.98 13.78
N TYR A 283 -20.48 -27.52 14.18
CA TYR A 283 -20.43 -28.80 14.88
C TYR A 283 -21.18 -28.80 16.21
N ARG A 284 -21.11 -27.70 16.96
CA ARG A 284 -21.98 -27.54 18.14
C ARG A 284 -23.45 -27.60 17.79
N GLY A 285 -23.87 -26.96 16.68
CA GLY A 285 -25.25 -27.02 16.20
C GLY A 285 -25.71 -28.44 15.86
N GLN A 286 -24.77 -29.30 15.45
CA GLN A 286 -24.97 -30.71 15.12
C GLN A 286 -24.80 -31.65 16.32
N GLY A 287 -24.51 -31.13 17.52
CA GLY A 287 -24.27 -31.95 18.72
C GLY A 287 -22.89 -32.62 18.77
N GLN A 288 -21.98 -32.29 17.85
CA GLN A 288 -20.61 -32.82 17.77
C GLN A 288 -19.69 -32.00 18.68
N ILE A 289 -19.74 -32.31 19.97
CA ILE A 289 -19.10 -31.50 21.01
C ILE A 289 -17.58 -31.63 21.01
N THR A 290 -17.02 -32.79 20.68
CA THR A 290 -15.56 -33.01 20.62
C THR A 290 -14.97 -32.14 19.51
N GLU A 291 -15.52 -32.26 18.29
CA GLU A 291 -15.11 -31.52 17.11
C GLU A 291 -15.29 -30.01 17.29
N PHE A 292 -16.33 -29.59 18.02
CA PHE A 292 -16.50 -28.19 18.43
C PHE A 292 -15.31 -27.68 19.25
N PHE A 293 -14.83 -28.45 20.23
CA PHE A 293 -13.70 -28.03 21.07
C PHE A 293 -12.38 -28.09 20.31
N ASP A 294 -12.17 -29.12 19.48
CA ASP A 294 -10.96 -29.27 18.67
C ASP A 294 -10.78 -28.04 17.76
N HIS A 295 -11.81 -27.67 17.00
CA HIS A 295 -11.72 -26.51 16.11
C HIS A 295 -11.62 -25.17 16.84
N LEU A 296 -12.27 -25.01 18.00
CA LEU A 296 -12.05 -23.81 18.81
C LEU A 296 -10.65 -23.75 19.42
N GLY A 297 -10.02 -24.90 19.68
CA GLY A 297 -8.61 -24.98 20.09
C GLY A 297 -7.68 -24.50 18.98
N ILE A 298 -7.90 -24.95 17.75
CA ILE A 298 -7.09 -24.50 16.59
C ILE A 298 -7.29 -23.00 16.34
N ALA A 299 -8.53 -22.51 16.38
CA ALA A 299 -8.81 -21.08 16.25
C ALA A 299 -8.11 -20.25 17.34
N GLU A 300 -8.11 -20.73 18.59
CA GLU A 300 -7.39 -20.09 19.69
C GLU A 300 -5.88 -20.03 19.44
N SER A 301 -5.26 -21.15 19.05
CA SER A 301 -3.81 -21.20 18.81
C SER A 301 -3.38 -20.23 17.70
N TYR A 302 -4.11 -20.14 16.58
CA TYR A 302 -3.78 -19.11 15.58
C TYR A 302 -3.90 -17.68 16.13
N ALA A 303 -4.96 -17.42 16.91
CA ALA A 303 -5.23 -16.08 17.41
C ALA A 303 -4.29 -15.65 18.56
N GLU A 304 -3.72 -16.59 19.31
CA GLU A 304 -2.79 -16.36 20.42
C GLU A 304 -1.33 -16.45 19.99
N ASP A 305 -0.97 -17.47 19.21
CA ASP A 305 0.42 -17.83 18.95
C ASP A 305 0.97 -17.27 17.62
N VAL A 306 0.11 -17.01 16.63
CA VAL A 306 0.51 -16.61 15.27
C VAL A 306 0.21 -15.15 14.98
N LEU A 307 -1.00 -14.71 15.32
CA LEU A 307 -1.44 -13.35 15.04
C LEU A 307 -0.83 -12.34 16.02
N PRO A 308 -0.55 -11.11 15.56
CA PRO A 308 -0.24 -10.04 16.49
C PRO A 308 -1.45 -9.77 17.40
N TRP A 309 -1.19 -9.43 18.66
CA TRP A 309 -2.22 -9.29 19.71
C TRP A 309 -3.42 -8.42 19.27
N PHE A 310 -3.17 -7.35 18.51
CA PHE A 310 -4.23 -6.43 18.08
C PHE A 310 -5.21 -7.05 17.08
N ALA A 311 -4.76 -8.04 16.29
CA ALA A 311 -5.59 -8.79 15.35
C ALA A 311 -6.30 -9.97 16.06
N GLY A 312 -5.58 -10.71 16.92
CA GLY A 312 -6.10 -11.92 17.58
C GLY A 312 -7.11 -11.68 18.70
N LYS A 313 -6.98 -10.60 19.48
CA LYS A 313 -7.74 -10.35 20.72
C LYS A 313 -9.26 -10.49 20.60
N LYS A 314 -9.86 -9.99 19.51
CA LYS A 314 -11.32 -10.05 19.29
C LYS A 314 -11.78 -11.49 19.08
N LEU A 315 -11.01 -12.28 18.35
CA LEU A 315 -11.33 -13.68 18.07
C LEU A 315 -11.09 -14.55 19.31
N LEU A 316 -9.99 -14.34 20.04
CA LEU A 316 -9.73 -14.99 21.33
C LEU A 316 -10.90 -14.79 22.32
N ALA A 317 -11.41 -13.56 22.43
CA ALA A 317 -12.57 -13.28 23.27
C ALA A 317 -13.83 -14.02 22.78
N LYS A 318 -14.07 -14.11 21.46
CA LYS A 318 -15.19 -14.88 20.89
C LYS A 318 -15.06 -16.38 21.18
N VAL A 319 -13.86 -16.95 21.04
CA VAL A 319 -13.56 -18.37 21.29
C VAL A 319 -13.81 -18.70 22.76
N ASN A 320 -13.17 -17.96 23.67
CA ASN A 320 -13.29 -18.15 25.12
C ASN A 320 -14.74 -18.01 25.60
N ARG A 321 -15.46 -16.99 25.12
CA ARG A 321 -16.89 -16.80 25.42
C ARG A 321 -17.74 -17.99 24.98
N ARG A 322 -17.41 -18.59 23.82
CA ARG A 322 -18.15 -19.75 23.30
C ARG A 322 -17.87 -21.02 24.10
N LYS A 323 -16.60 -21.28 24.43
CA LYS A 323 -16.17 -22.40 25.30
C LYS A 323 -16.85 -22.30 26.67
N ALA A 324 -16.80 -21.13 27.30
CA ALA A 324 -17.43 -20.88 28.60
C ALA A 324 -18.92 -21.26 28.64
N ARG A 325 -19.68 -20.84 27.62
CA ARG A 325 -21.12 -21.16 27.52
C ARG A 325 -21.38 -22.66 27.37
N VAL A 326 -20.52 -23.41 26.66
CA VAL A 326 -20.68 -24.87 26.53
C VAL A 326 -20.34 -25.58 27.82
N TYR A 327 -19.23 -25.21 28.46
CA TYR A 327 -18.85 -25.79 29.76
C TYR A 327 -19.92 -25.56 30.82
N LYS A 328 -20.50 -24.35 30.90
CA LYS A 328 -21.64 -24.09 31.78
C LYS A 328 -22.83 -25.01 31.49
N GLN A 329 -23.21 -25.17 30.22
CA GLN A 329 -24.31 -26.05 29.83
C GLN A 329 -24.08 -27.52 30.21
N ARG A 330 -22.81 -27.94 30.31
CA ARG A 330 -22.40 -29.28 30.74
C ARG A 330 -22.23 -29.42 32.26
N GLY A 331 -22.43 -28.36 33.04
CA GLY A 331 -22.20 -28.36 34.48
C GLY A 331 -20.73 -28.24 34.90
N GLU A 332 -19.83 -27.96 33.95
CA GLU A 332 -18.39 -27.83 34.18
C GLU A 332 -18.05 -26.37 34.54
N LEU A 333 -18.53 -25.92 35.71
CA LEU A 333 -18.52 -24.51 36.11
C LEU A 333 -17.11 -23.91 36.23
N GLU A 334 -16.14 -24.67 36.75
CA GLU A 334 -14.75 -24.20 36.87
C GLU A 334 -14.10 -23.98 35.49
N ALA A 335 -14.31 -24.89 34.54
CA ALA A 335 -13.82 -24.71 33.16
C ALA A 335 -14.48 -23.49 32.49
N ALA A 336 -15.79 -23.30 32.72
CA ALA A 336 -16.49 -22.12 32.23
C ALA A 336 -15.91 -20.82 32.81
N ARG A 337 -15.58 -20.82 34.11
CA ARG A 337 -15.00 -19.67 34.82
C ARG A 337 -13.60 -19.34 34.29
N THR A 338 -12.76 -20.34 34.05
CA THR A 338 -11.41 -20.15 33.46
C THR A 338 -11.48 -19.37 32.15
N HIS A 339 -12.37 -19.75 31.23
CA HIS A 339 -12.50 -19.06 29.95
C HIS A 339 -13.04 -17.63 30.07
N ILE A 340 -13.94 -17.35 31.02
CA ILE A 340 -14.41 -15.97 31.25
C ILE A 340 -13.31 -15.10 31.86
N ASN A 341 -12.54 -15.65 32.80
CA ASN A 341 -11.39 -14.94 33.36
C ASN A 341 -10.32 -14.65 32.30
N ARG A 342 -10.10 -15.56 31.34
CA ARG A 342 -9.17 -15.33 30.23
C ARG A 342 -9.55 -14.10 29.40
N ILE A 343 -10.84 -13.83 29.17
CA ILE A 343 -11.28 -12.62 28.46
C ILE A 343 -10.89 -11.36 29.24
N LEU A 344 -11.11 -11.36 30.56
CA LEU A 344 -10.76 -10.23 31.44
C LEU A 344 -9.25 -10.01 31.53
N GLU A 345 -8.47 -11.09 31.51
CA GLU A 345 -7.01 -11.01 31.45
C GLU A 345 -6.55 -10.34 30.16
N ILE A 346 -7.08 -10.74 29.01
CA ILE A 346 -6.76 -10.14 27.70
C ILE A 346 -7.13 -8.64 27.69
N GLU A 347 -8.30 -8.28 28.22
CA GLU A 347 -8.69 -6.87 28.34
C GLU A 347 -7.70 -6.05 29.16
N LYS A 348 -7.31 -6.59 30.33
CA LYS A 348 -6.38 -5.93 31.24
C LYS A 348 -4.96 -5.86 30.66
N GLU A 349 -4.50 -6.94 30.04
CA GLU A 349 -3.17 -7.06 29.45
C GLU A 349 -2.96 -6.03 28.33
N TYR A 350 -3.98 -5.82 27.51
CA TYR A 350 -3.89 -4.97 26.32
C TYR A 350 -4.63 -3.64 26.41
N ASP A 351 -5.20 -3.30 27.58
CA ASP A 351 -5.98 -2.08 27.83
C ASP A 351 -7.08 -1.85 26.79
N VAL A 352 -7.95 -2.85 26.61
CA VAL A 352 -9.05 -2.85 25.63
C VAL A 352 -10.36 -3.30 26.25
N SER A 353 -11.48 -2.87 25.66
CA SER A 353 -12.81 -3.37 26.00
C SER A 353 -13.24 -4.48 25.03
N LEU A 354 -13.34 -5.71 25.54
CA LEU A 354 -13.73 -6.95 24.86
C LEU A 354 -14.93 -7.66 25.52
N THR A 355 -15.15 -7.45 26.82
CA THR A 355 -16.26 -7.98 27.59
C THR A 355 -17.57 -7.33 27.19
N THR A 356 -18.65 -8.07 27.41
CA THR A 356 -20.02 -7.65 27.14
C THR A 356 -20.86 -7.89 28.39
N ASP A 357 -22.01 -7.23 28.51
CA ASP A 357 -22.95 -7.46 29.62
C ASP A 357 -23.33 -8.94 29.79
N ALA A 358 -23.31 -9.70 28.69
CA ALA A 358 -23.57 -11.14 28.72
C ALA A 358 -22.45 -11.93 29.41
N ASP A 359 -21.20 -11.47 29.30
CA ASP A 359 -20.06 -12.08 29.97
C ASP A 359 -20.06 -11.74 31.45
N ASP A 360 -20.42 -10.51 31.80
CA ASP A 360 -20.59 -10.12 33.20
C ASP A 360 -21.69 -10.91 33.88
N ARG A 361 -22.86 -11.07 33.24
CA ARG A 361 -23.92 -11.93 33.75
C ARG A 361 -23.44 -13.37 33.94
N LEU A 362 -22.79 -13.93 32.92
CA LEU A 362 -22.25 -15.29 32.98
C LEU A 362 -21.21 -15.43 34.12
N ARG A 363 -20.37 -14.42 34.33
CA ARG A 363 -19.40 -14.39 35.42
C ARG A 363 -20.07 -14.42 36.80
N HIS A 364 -21.17 -13.69 36.98
CA HIS A 364 -21.92 -13.69 38.24
C HIS A 364 -22.57 -15.04 38.50
N GLU A 365 -23.19 -15.64 37.47
CA GLU A 365 -23.81 -16.98 37.55
C GLU A 365 -22.80 -18.10 37.81
N LEU A 366 -21.51 -17.87 37.56
CA LEU A 366 -20.43 -18.83 37.83
C LEU A 366 -19.78 -18.63 39.19
N LYS A 367 -20.24 -17.70 40.03
CA LYS A 367 -19.76 -17.50 41.43
C LYS A 367 -20.60 -18.24 42.46
N ASP A 368 -21.84 -18.55 42.12
CA ASP A 368 -22.75 -19.41 42.88
C ASP A 368 -22.55 -20.88 42.47
#